data_AF-A0A9E5L615-F1
#
_entry.id   AF-A0A9E5L615-F1
#
_cell.length_a   1.000
_cell.length_b   1.000
_cell.length_c   1.000
_cell.angle_alpha   90.00
_cell.angle_beta   90.00
_cell.angle_gamma   90.00
#
_symmetry.space_group_name_H-M   'P 1'
#
loop_
_entity.id
_entity.type
_entity.pdbx_description
1 polymer ?
#
loop_
_entity_poly.entity_id
_entity_poly.type
_entity_poly.pdbx_seq_one_letter_code
_entity_poly.pdbx_strand_id
1 'polypeptide(L)'
;MIGNDLIDLQLAKSQSNWQRKGFLEKQFTDIEIAEILSSENPFLQVWLFWSMKEAAYKCYTQVFQQRFFAPKKFVCSMISKTLGIIKMEEQTYFSTTTITENYIHTVVYKKNTEILTSKLFLMDEKSSQSSQVSNQLLSSVPFATAIQKNEFGVPFLYKNKKKLALSISISHHGKFGAFVVL
;
A
#
# COMPACT_ATOMS: atom_id res chain seq x y z
N MET A 1 1.06 9.02 10.25
CA MET A 1 0.22 8.02 9.56
C MET A 1 1.03 7.39 8.46
N ILE A 2 0.94 6.08 8.36
CA ILE A 2 1.71 5.26 7.43
C ILE A 2 0.75 4.41 6.60
N GLY A 3 1.05 4.25 5.33
CA GLY A 3 0.32 3.37 4.41
C GLY A 3 1.33 2.49 3.71
N ASN A 4 0.94 1.26 3.38
CA ASN A 4 1.74 0.43 2.50
C ASN A 4 0.84 -0.25 1.48
N ASP A 5 1.41 -0.68 0.37
CA ASP A 5 0.74 -1.55 -0.58
C ASP A 5 1.75 -2.51 -1.22
N LEU A 6 1.27 -3.68 -1.62
CA LEU A 6 2.13 -4.78 -2.06
C LEU A 6 1.50 -5.46 -3.25
N ILE A 7 2.25 -5.60 -4.34
CA ILE A 7 1.82 -6.24 -5.58
C ILE A 7 2.74 -7.42 -5.88
N ASP A 8 2.24 -8.64 -5.76
CA ASP A 8 2.79 -9.82 -6.45
C ASP A 8 2.72 -9.64 -7.97
N LEU A 9 3.89 -9.51 -8.62
CA LEU A 9 3.99 -9.27 -10.05
C LEU A 9 3.64 -10.51 -10.89
N GLN A 10 3.86 -11.72 -10.37
CA GLN A 10 3.50 -12.95 -11.08
C GLN A 10 1.98 -13.10 -11.13
N LEU A 11 1.32 -12.84 -9.99
CA LEU A 11 -0.14 -12.86 -9.92
C LEU A 11 -0.77 -11.73 -10.73
N ALA A 12 -0.19 -10.52 -10.68
CA ALA A 12 -0.68 -9.39 -11.47
C ALA A 12 -0.60 -9.67 -12.98
N LYS A 13 0.46 -10.36 -13.46
CA LYS A 13 0.57 -10.79 -14.86
C LYS A 13 -0.51 -11.79 -15.26
N SER A 14 -0.86 -12.74 -14.38
CA SER A 14 -1.80 -13.81 -14.72
C SER A 14 -3.26 -13.40 -14.58
N GLN A 15 -3.59 -12.52 -13.64
CA GLN A 15 -4.98 -12.19 -13.29
C GLN A 15 -5.46 -10.81 -13.74
N SER A 16 -4.56 -9.90 -14.14
CA SER A 16 -4.95 -8.56 -14.57
C SER A 16 -4.72 -8.32 -16.04
N ASN A 17 -5.80 -7.93 -16.74
CA ASN A 17 -5.72 -7.36 -18.06
C ASN A 17 -5.76 -5.83 -17.96
N TRP A 18 -4.64 -5.22 -17.57
CA TRP A 18 -4.53 -3.75 -17.48
C TRP A 18 -4.65 -3.06 -18.85
N GLN A 19 -4.46 -3.80 -19.94
CA GLN A 19 -4.57 -3.29 -21.32
C GLN A 19 -6.02 -3.31 -21.83
N ARG A 20 -6.98 -3.85 -21.08
CA ARG A 20 -8.39 -3.81 -21.48
C ARG A 20 -8.86 -2.35 -21.60
N LYS A 21 -9.65 -2.07 -22.63
CA LYS A 21 -10.23 -0.74 -22.88
C LYS A 21 -10.89 -0.17 -21.61
N GLY A 22 -10.55 1.07 -21.25
CA GLY A 22 -11.11 1.76 -20.10
C GLY A 22 -10.47 1.44 -18.75
N PHE A 23 -9.49 0.52 -18.67
CA PHE A 23 -8.82 0.24 -17.40
C PHE A 23 -7.99 1.43 -16.95
N LEU A 24 -7.10 1.94 -17.81
CA LEU A 24 -6.21 3.03 -17.46
C LEU A 24 -7.00 4.30 -17.16
N GLU A 25 -7.98 4.61 -18.00
CA GLU A 25 -8.84 5.78 -17.91
C GLU A 25 -9.79 5.74 -16.72
N LYS A 26 -9.94 4.60 -16.03
CA LYS A 26 -10.71 4.53 -14.79
C LYS A 26 -9.82 4.80 -13.57
N GLN A 27 -8.55 4.38 -13.63
CA GLN A 27 -7.66 4.35 -12.47
C GLN A 27 -6.66 5.52 -12.41
N PHE A 28 -6.28 6.06 -13.57
CA PHE A 28 -5.19 7.03 -13.70
C PHE A 28 -5.66 8.33 -14.37
N THR A 29 -4.94 9.41 -14.10
CA THR A 29 -5.08 10.70 -14.79
C THR A 29 -4.38 10.67 -16.15
N ASP A 30 -4.71 11.59 -17.05
CA ASP A 30 -4.14 11.60 -18.40
C ASP A 30 -2.61 11.77 -18.40
N ILE A 31 -2.08 12.53 -17.43
CA ILE A 31 -0.63 12.68 -17.22
C ILE A 31 0.01 11.34 -16.81
N GLU A 32 -0.59 10.64 -15.84
CA GLU A 32 -0.10 9.32 -15.42
C GLU A 32 -0.21 8.28 -16.54
N ILE A 33 -1.28 8.34 -17.35
CA ILE A 33 -1.46 7.46 -18.51
C ILE A 33 -0.36 7.70 -19.54
N ALA A 34 -0.06 8.97 -19.85
CA ALA A 34 1.04 9.30 -20.75
C ALA A 34 2.37 8.73 -20.24
N GLU A 35 2.67 8.90 -18.95
CA GLU A 35 3.88 8.36 -18.34
C GLU A 35 3.93 6.82 -18.35
N ILE A 36 2.81 6.16 -18.06
CA ILE A 36 2.66 4.69 -18.16
C ILE A 36 2.99 4.21 -19.57
N LEU A 37 2.39 4.85 -20.59
CA LEU A 37 2.53 4.42 -21.98
C LEU A 37 3.91 4.72 -22.58
N SER A 38 4.59 5.76 -22.09
CA SER A 38 5.96 6.10 -22.51
C SER A 38 7.06 5.38 -21.74
N SER A 39 6.72 4.66 -20.67
CA SER A 39 7.70 3.94 -19.83
C SER A 39 8.37 2.80 -20.59
N GLU A 40 9.64 2.52 -20.28
CA GLU A 40 10.36 1.34 -20.77
C GLU A 40 9.63 0.03 -20.40
N ASN A 41 8.92 0.02 -19.27
CA ASN A 41 8.12 -1.10 -18.83
C ASN A 41 6.73 -0.63 -18.36
N PRO A 42 5.76 -0.49 -19.28
CA PRO A 42 4.42 -0.01 -18.95
C PRO A 42 3.69 -0.88 -17.93
N PHE A 43 3.89 -2.21 -17.98
CA PHE A 43 3.31 -3.12 -17.01
C PHE A 43 3.79 -2.78 -15.59
N LEU A 44 5.09 -2.59 -15.41
CA LEU A 44 5.65 -2.24 -14.11
C LEU A 44 5.18 -0.85 -13.65
N GLN A 45 5.13 0.13 -14.56
CA GLN A 45 4.67 1.48 -14.26
C GLN A 45 3.21 1.52 -13.78
N VAL A 46 2.32 0.73 -14.39
CA VAL A 46 0.91 0.59 -13.95
C VAL A 46 0.85 0.16 -12.50
N TRP A 47 1.57 -0.90 -12.13
CA TRP A 47 1.51 -1.46 -10.78
C TRP A 47 2.26 -0.62 -9.75
N LEU A 48 3.30 0.10 -10.18
CA LEU A 48 3.97 1.10 -9.36
C LEU A 48 2.98 2.19 -8.95
N PHE A 49 2.35 2.86 -9.92
CA PHE A 49 1.38 3.92 -9.64
C PHE A 49 0.15 3.41 -8.90
N TRP A 50 -0.33 2.21 -9.20
CA TRP A 50 -1.40 1.58 -8.45
C TRP A 50 -1.04 1.40 -6.97
N SER A 51 0.12 0.81 -6.69
CA SER A 51 0.57 0.60 -5.31
C SER A 51 0.76 1.91 -4.53
N MET A 52 1.24 2.98 -5.20
CA MET A 52 1.35 4.31 -4.61
C MET A 52 -0.01 4.89 -4.23
N LYS A 53 -1.02 4.78 -5.11
CA LYS A 53 -2.39 5.25 -4.84
C LYS A 53 -3.02 4.49 -3.69
N GLU A 54 -2.94 3.16 -3.67
CA GLU A 54 -3.52 2.33 -2.60
C GLU A 54 -2.85 2.57 -1.25
N ALA A 55 -1.52 2.74 -1.23
CA ALA A 55 -0.79 3.10 -0.01
C ALA A 55 -1.16 4.50 0.50
N ALA A 56 -1.27 5.50 -0.39
CA ALA A 56 -1.71 6.84 -0.05
C ALA A 56 -3.17 6.87 0.43
N TYR A 57 -4.04 6.06 -0.18
CA TYR A 57 -5.42 5.90 0.24
C TYR A 57 -5.55 5.29 1.64
N LYS A 58 -4.69 4.34 2.03
CA LYS A 58 -4.61 3.84 3.41
C LYS A 58 -4.17 4.92 4.39
N CYS A 59 -3.21 5.77 4.04
CA CYS A 59 -2.86 6.96 4.83
C CYS A 59 -4.05 7.91 4.99
N TYR A 60 -4.75 8.20 3.89
CA TYR A 60 -5.94 9.06 3.90
C TYR A 60 -7.02 8.49 4.83
N THR A 61 -7.35 7.21 4.67
CA THR A 61 -8.42 6.54 5.45
C THR A 61 -8.10 6.55 6.96
N GLN A 62 -6.83 6.45 7.34
CA GLN A 62 -6.40 6.58 8.74
C GLN A 62 -6.65 7.97 9.33
N VAL A 63 -6.46 9.02 8.54
CA VAL A 63 -6.61 10.42 8.99
C VAL A 63 -8.08 10.83 8.99
N PHE A 64 -8.76 10.61 7.86
CA PHE A 64 -10.08 11.17 7.60
C PHE A 64 -11.22 10.21 7.90
N GLN A 65 -10.92 8.93 8.16
CA GLN A 65 -11.92 7.90 8.50
C GLN A 65 -13.07 7.88 7.49
N GLN A 66 -12.73 7.89 6.21
CA GLN A 66 -13.69 7.86 5.11
C GLN A 66 -13.18 6.95 4.02
N ARG A 67 -14.11 6.21 3.40
CA ARG A 67 -13.83 5.36 2.25
C ARG A 67 -14.56 5.87 1.02
N PHE A 68 -13.89 5.81 -0.12
CA PHE A 68 -14.45 6.11 -1.43
C PHE A 68 -13.64 5.37 -2.51
N PHE A 69 -14.21 5.24 -3.70
CA PHE A 69 -13.48 4.73 -4.86
C PHE A 69 -13.30 5.85 -5.88
N ALA A 70 -12.15 6.52 -5.82
CA ALA A 70 -11.79 7.61 -6.73
C ALA A 70 -10.26 7.68 -6.90
N PRO A 71 -9.63 6.66 -7.52
CA PRO A 71 -8.17 6.54 -7.61
C PRO A 71 -7.51 7.72 -8.33
N LYS A 72 -8.22 8.40 -9.25
CA LYS A 72 -7.75 9.61 -9.92
C LYS A 72 -7.56 10.82 -8.99
N LYS A 73 -8.14 10.81 -7.77
CA LYS A 73 -7.88 11.86 -6.78
C LYS A 73 -6.45 11.86 -6.26
N PHE A 74 -5.77 10.71 -6.35
CA PHE A 74 -4.39 10.54 -5.90
C PHE A 74 -3.48 10.61 -7.12
N VAL A 75 -2.83 11.73 -7.38
CA VAL A 75 -1.96 11.93 -8.55
C VAL A 75 -0.52 11.59 -8.18
N CYS A 76 0.02 10.55 -8.80
CA CYS A 76 1.38 10.05 -8.57
C CYS A 76 2.40 10.77 -9.47
N SER A 77 3.61 10.92 -8.94
CA SER A 77 4.79 11.40 -9.68
C SER A 77 6.05 10.81 -9.07
N MET A 78 7.02 10.44 -9.88
CA MET A 78 8.31 9.93 -9.40
C MET A 78 9.31 11.07 -9.20
N ILE A 79 9.99 11.09 -8.05
CA ILE A 79 11.16 11.97 -7.80
C ILE A 79 12.44 11.27 -8.26
N SER A 80 12.52 9.96 -8.05
CA SER A 80 13.65 9.11 -8.44
C SER A 80 13.15 7.70 -8.76
N LYS A 81 14.05 6.74 -8.98
CA LYS A 81 13.68 5.34 -9.25
C LYS A 81 12.85 4.69 -8.13
N THR A 82 13.00 5.15 -6.89
CA THR A 82 12.36 4.54 -5.71
C THR A 82 11.58 5.54 -4.86
N LEU A 83 11.72 6.85 -5.09
CA LEU A 83 11.02 7.87 -4.34
C LEU A 83 9.94 8.53 -5.21
N GLY A 84 8.76 8.74 -4.63
CA GLY A 84 7.64 9.36 -5.30
C GLY A 84 6.87 10.34 -4.42
N ILE A 85 6.03 11.14 -5.07
CA ILE A 85 5.07 12.05 -4.44
C ILE A 85 3.68 11.69 -4.93
N ILE A 86 2.72 11.67 -4.00
CA ILE A 86 1.30 11.54 -4.29
C ILE A 86 0.61 12.81 -3.81
N LYS A 87 -0.07 13.51 -4.73
CA LYS A 87 -0.87 14.70 -4.41
C LYS A 87 -2.36 14.35 -4.43
N MET A 88 -3.09 14.83 -3.43
CA MET A 88 -4.55 14.73 -3.37
C MET A 88 -5.11 15.98 -2.71
N GLU A 89 -5.80 16.83 -3.47
CA GLU A 89 -6.32 18.11 -2.96
C GLU A 89 -5.18 18.87 -2.23
N GLU A 90 -5.37 19.30 -0.98
CA GLU A 90 -4.35 19.98 -0.15
C GLU A 90 -3.34 19.02 0.52
N GLN A 91 -3.44 17.71 0.26
CA GLN A 91 -2.57 16.70 0.85
C GLN A 91 -1.42 16.35 -0.07
N THR A 92 -0.21 16.31 0.49
CA THR A 92 0.98 15.75 -0.15
C THR A 92 1.48 14.59 0.68
N TYR A 93 1.72 13.47 0.01
CA TYR A 93 2.32 12.27 0.57
C TYR A 93 3.60 11.94 -0.16
N PHE A 94 4.54 11.32 0.54
CA PHE A 94 5.80 10.83 0.00
C PHE A 94 5.79 9.31 0.01
N SER A 95 6.39 8.69 -0.99
CA SER A 95 6.52 7.24 -1.08
C SER A 95 7.96 6.80 -1.22
N THR A 96 8.26 5.65 -0.62
CA THR A 96 9.42 4.84 -0.95
C THR A 96 8.93 3.50 -1.48
N THR A 97 9.46 3.08 -2.63
CA THR A 97 9.05 1.85 -3.31
C THR A 97 10.25 0.94 -3.55
N THR A 98 10.11 -0.32 -3.13
CA THR A 98 11.01 -1.42 -3.48
C THR A 98 10.43 -2.17 -4.66
N ILE A 99 11.20 -2.27 -5.74
CA ILE A 99 10.82 -2.97 -6.96
C ILE A 99 11.77 -4.15 -7.16
N THR A 100 11.21 -5.34 -7.34
CA THR A 100 11.93 -6.56 -7.67
C THR A 100 11.28 -7.26 -8.86
N GLU A 101 11.86 -8.36 -9.33
CA GLU A 101 11.24 -9.20 -10.37
C GLU A 101 9.94 -9.87 -9.89
N ASN A 102 9.75 -10.00 -8.57
CA ASN A 102 8.65 -10.75 -7.97
C ASN A 102 7.55 -9.86 -7.40
N TYR A 103 7.89 -8.68 -6.90
CA TYR A 103 6.93 -7.80 -6.24
C TYR A 103 7.27 -6.32 -6.37
N ILE A 104 6.25 -5.48 -6.18
CA ILE A 104 6.36 -4.05 -5.85
C ILE A 104 5.85 -3.85 -4.43
N HIS A 105 6.65 -3.25 -3.56
CA HIS A 105 6.23 -2.87 -2.21
C HIS A 105 6.42 -1.37 -2.03
N THR A 106 5.32 -0.66 -1.82
CA THR A 106 5.31 0.80 -1.66
C THR A 106 4.90 1.15 -0.23
N VAL A 107 5.64 2.07 0.39
CA VAL A 107 5.34 2.64 1.71
C VAL A 107 5.14 4.14 1.53
N VAL A 108 4.01 4.66 2.03
CA VAL A 108 3.61 6.07 1.93
C VAL A 108 3.50 6.71 3.31
N TYR A 109 3.99 7.93 3.44
CA TYR A 109 4.00 8.72 4.67
C TYR A 109 3.79 10.21 4.36
N LYS A 110 3.23 10.97 5.32
CA LYS A 110 2.98 12.42 5.16
C LYS A 110 4.14 13.31 5.64
N LYS A 111 4.90 12.85 6.61
CA LYS A 111 6.10 13.51 7.13
C LYS A 111 7.20 12.47 7.26
N ASN A 112 8.47 12.88 7.14
CA ASN A 112 9.57 11.98 7.41
C ASN A 112 9.45 11.51 8.86
N THR A 113 9.13 10.23 9.05
CA THR A 113 8.90 9.63 10.36
C THR A 113 9.66 8.33 10.41
N GLU A 114 10.31 8.05 11.53
CA GLU A 114 11.06 6.82 11.72
C GLU A 114 10.09 5.62 11.75
N ILE A 115 10.39 4.60 10.94
CA ILE A 115 9.64 3.35 10.93
C ILE A 115 10.13 2.51 12.11
N LEU A 116 9.26 2.25 13.09
CA LEU A 116 9.59 1.43 14.25
C LEU A 116 9.90 -0.02 13.83
N THR A 117 9.07 -0.60 12.97
CA THR A 117 9.29 -1.93 12.42
C THR A 117 8.52 -2.11 11.12
N SER A 118 9.07 -2.90 10.21
CA SER A 118 8.39 -3.32 8.99
C SER A 118 8.88 -4.69 8.59
N LYS A 119 8.03 -5.45 7.90
CA LYS A 119 8.39 -6.77 7.39
C LYS A 119 7.63 -7.07 6.12
N LEU A 120 8.33 -7.71 5.19
CA LEU A 120 7.77 -8.39 4.02
C LEU A 120 8.12 -9.87 4.14
N PHE A 121 7.16 -10.75 3.86
CA PHE A 121 7.33 -12.19 4.02
C PHE A 121 6.47 -12.96 3.02
N LEU A 122 6.84 -14.22 2.78
CA LEU A 122 6.04 -15.16 2.01
C LEU A 122 4.92 -15.73 2.88
N MET A 123 3.74 -15.82 2.29
CA MET A 123 2.56 -16.42 2.90
C MET A 123 2.35 -17.84 2.37
N ASP A 124 1.80 -18.70 3.22
CA ASP A 124 1.32 -20.03 2.84
C ASP A 124 -0.07 -19.91 2.19
N GLU A 125 -0.29 -20.57 1.06
CA GLU A 125 -1.56 -20.57 0.35
C GLU A 125 -2.70 -21.23 1.13
N LYS A 126 -2.38 -22.12 2.09
CA LYS A 126 -3.38 -22.94 2.80
C LYS A 126 -4.16 -22.19 3.88
N SER A 127 -3.71 -21.00 4.30
CA SER A 127 -4.31 -20.27 5.41
C SER A 127 -4.72 -18.85 5.01
N SER A 128 -5.67 -18.27 5.75
CA SER A 128 -6.15 -16.91 5.49
C SER A 128 -5.00 -15.90 5.48
N GLN A 129 -4.80 -15.22 4.35
CA GLN A 129 -3.76 -14.20 4.16
C GLN A 129 -3.84 -13.11 5.23
N SER A 130 -5.05 -12.65 5.54
CA SER A 130 -5.28 -11.64 6.58
C SER A 130 -4.86 -12.12 7.97
N SER A 131 -5.08 -13.39 8.30
CA SER A 131 -4.64 -13.98 9.58
C SER A 131 -3.12 -14.10 9.64
N GLN A 132 -2.47 -14.50 8.55
CA GLN A 132 -1.01 -14.60 8.47
C GLN A 132 -0.33 -13.25 8.69
N VAL A 133 -0.82 -12.18 8.04
CA VAL A 133 -0.29 -10.82 8.24
C VAL A 133 -0.51 -10.33 9.66
N SER A 134 -1.69 -10.61 10.23
CA SER A 134 -2.00 -10.25 11.61
C SER A 134 -1.06 -10.96 12.60
N ASN A 135 -0.81 -12.25 12.41
CA ASN A 135 0.10 -13.02 13.26
C ASN A 135 1.54 -12.52 13.15
N GLN A 136 2.04 -12.28 11.93
CA GLN A 136 3.39 -11.76 11.73
C GLN A 136 3.58 -10.37 12.36
N LEU A 137 2.55 -9.51 12.32
CA LEU A 137 2.58 -8.21 12.96
C LEU A 137 2.62 -8.34 14.49
N LEU A 138 1.75 -9.16 15.10
CA LEU A 138 1.74 -9.38 16.55
C LEU A 138 3.05 -9.99 17.06
N SER A 139 3.62 -10.95 16.33
CA SER A 139 4.93 -11.52 16.66
C SER A 139 6.07 -10.50 16.58
N SER A 140 5.94 -9.45 15.76
CA SER A 140 6.96 -8.42 15.57
C SER A 140 6.79 -7.22 16.49
N VAL A 141 5.68 -7.13 17.22
CA VAL A 141 5.40 -6.08 18.20
C VAL A 141 5.04 -6.74 19.55
N PRO A 142 6.03 -7.18 20.35
CA PRO A 142 5.82 -8.10 21.47
C PRO A 142 4.87 -7.61 22.57
N PHE A 143 4.69 -6.28 22.68
CA PHE A 143 3.78 -5.68 23.66
C PHE A 143 2.34 -5.56 23.16
N ALA A 144 2.07 -5.80 21.87
CA ALA A 144 0.73 -5.81 21.32
C ALA A 144 0.09 -7.20 21.52
N THR A 145 -1.15 -7.21 22.01
CA THR A 145 -1.92 -8.43 22.31
C THR A 145 -3.03 -8.68 21.29
N ALA A 146 -3.44 -7.67 20.52
CA ALA A 146 -4.49 -7.81 19.52
C ALA A 146 -4.40 -6.74 18.42
N ILE A 147 -4.97 -7.07 17.26
CA ILE A 147 -5.24 -6.13 16.18
C ILE A 147 -6.76 -6.02 16.05
N GLN A 148 -7.29 -4.80 16.01
CA GLN A 148 -8.71 -4.56 15.74
C GLN A 148 -8.85 -3.47 14.68
N LYS A 149 -9.80 -3.65 13.76
CA LYS A 149 -10.15 -2.65 12.77
C LYS A 149 -11.35 -1.82 13.25
N ASN A 150 -11.36 -0.53 12.97
CA ASN A 150 -12.60 0.26 13.11
C ASN A 150 -13.57 -0.03 11.96
N GLU A 151 -14.72 0.64 11.97
CA GLU A 151 -15.76 0.54 10.92
C GLU A 151 -15.27 0.91 9.51
N PHE A 152 -14.20 1.71 9.40
CA PHE A 152 -13.55 2.09 8.15
C PHE A 152 -12.46 1.10 7.71
N GLY A 153 -12.26 0.01 8.44
CA GLY A 153 -11.25 -1.00 8.13
C GLY A 153 -9.82 -0.61 8.54
N VAL A 154 -9.64 0.51 9.24
CA VAL A 154 -8.33 0.98 9.72
C VAL A 154 -7.86 0.10 10.87
N PRO A 155 -6.70 -0.57 10.76
CA PRO A 155 -6.19 -1.44 11.81
C PRO A 155 -5.52 -0.65 12.94
N PHE A 156 -5.71 -1.10 14.18
CA PHE A 156 -5.06 -0.58 15.37
C PHE A 156 -4.51 -1.72 16.22
N LEU A 157 -3.35 -1.49 16.84
CA LEU A 157 -2.79 -2.40 17.85
C LEU A 157 -3.35 -2.08 19.23
N TYR A 158 -3.53 -3.12 20.03
CA TYR A 158 -4.00 -3.03 21.41
C TYR A 158 -3.04 -3.78 22.33
N LYS A 159 -2.89 -3.29 23.57
CA LYS A 159 -2.27 -3.99 24.69
C LYS A 159 -3.29 -4.04 25.83
N ASN A 160 -3.69 -5.24 26.25
CA ASN A 160 -4.64 -5.44 27.36
C ASN A 160 -5.92 -4.59 27.20
N LYS A 161 -6.54 -4.63 26.00
CA LYS A 161 -7.73 -3.83 25.62
C LYS A 161 -7.52 -2.31 25.52
N LYS A 162 -6.32 -1.78 25.78
CA LYS A 162 -5.98 -0.38 25.54
C LYS A 162 -5.38 -0.20 24.15
N LYS A 163 -5.94 0.72 23.37
CA LYS A 163 -5.41 1.09 22.04
C LYS A 163 -4.02 1.70 22.19
N LEU A 164 -3.08 1.23 21.38
CA LEU A 164 -1.71 1.76 21.30
C LEU A 164 -1.67 2.97 20.37
N ALA A 165 -0.85 3.97 20.72
CA ALA A 165 -0.65 5.18 19.92
C ALA A 165 0.37 4.94 18.79
N LEU A 166 0.17 3.86 18.03
CA LEU A 166 0.98 3.48 16.87
C LEU A 166 0.13 3.56 15.61
N SER A 167 0.76 3.96 14.51
CA SER A 167 0.15 3.91 13.18
C SER A 167 0.64 2.66 12.48
N ILE A 168 -0.29 1.83 12.02
CA ILE A 168 0.05 0.59 11.33
C ILE A 168 -0.64 0.51 9.98
N SER A 169 0.05 -0.11 9.02
CA SER A 169 -0.54 -0.50 7.74
C SER A 169 -0.17 -1.94 7.44
N ILE A 170 -1.15 -2.70 6.94
CA ILE A 170 -1.00 -4.10 6.56
C ILE A 170 -1.42 -4.26 5.09
N SER A 171 -0.73 -5.11 4.36
CA SER A 171 -0.97 -5.39 2.93
C SER A 171 -0.64 -6.83 2.59
N HIS A 172 -1.33 -7.38 1.61
CA HIS A 172 -0.99 -8.67 1.01
C HIS A 172 -1.48 -8.74 -0.43
N HIS A 173 -0.75 -9.48 -1.27
CA HIS A 173 -1.16 -9.82 -2.63
C HIS A 173 -0.44 -11.11 -3.04
N GLY A 174 -1.17 -12.04 -3.65
CA GLY A 174 -0.65 -13.36 -4.00
C GLY A 174 0.06 -14.04 -2.83
N LYS A 175 1.30 -14.44 -3.04
CA LYS A 175 2.11 -15.14 -2.02
C LYS A 175 2.84 -14.21 -1.06
N PHE A 176 2.63 -12.90 -1.12
CA PHE A 176 3.36 -11.93 -0.32
C PHE A 176 2.46 -11.22 0.70
N GLY A 177 2.98 -11.07 1.92
CA GLY A 177 2.40 -10.26 2.99
C GLY A 177 3.40 -9.21 3.48
N ALA A 178 2.89 -8.06 3.91
CA ALA A 178 3.72 -7.00 4.48
C ALA A 178 2.98 -6.17 5.52
N PHE A 179 3.72 -5.66 6.50
CA PHE A 179 3.24 -4.64 7.42
C PHE A 179 4.29 -3.55 7.65
N VAL A 180 3.83 -2.38 8.08
CA VAL A 180 4.66 -1.26 8.54
C VAL A 180 4.06 -0.69 9.81
N VAL A 181 4.91 -0.40 10.79
CA VAL A 181 4.57 0.20 12.08
C VAL A 181 5.41 1.46 12.26
N LEU A 182 4.72 2.55 12.60
CA LEU A 182 5.27 3.84 12.99
C LEU A 182 4.90 4.09 14.45
#